data_AF-Q9C9Z1-F1
#
_entry.id   AF-Q9C9Z1-F1
#
_cell.length_a   1.000
_cell.length_b   1.000
_cell.length_c   1.000
_cell.angle_alpha   90.00
_cell.angle_beta   90.00
_cell.angle_gamma   90.00
#
_symmetry.space_group_name_H-M   'P 1'
#
loop_
_entity.id
_entity.type
_entity.pdbx_description
1 polymer ?
#
loop_
_entity_poly.entity_id
_entity_poly.type
_entity_poly.pdbx_seq_one_letter_code
_entity_poly.pdbx_strand_id
1 'polypeptide(L)'
;MFVRSNILRALIFTVLEKTCLEIKMMHSSCKGLVLLLFLFVVVFIGNTDANAQWEVSHKVRASPHENMGRNVIDGSGVEKTLHDIGMGEKRGTHNKVSVSTVALFTLAMAAATGLGAVPFFFVELDPQWAGICNGMAAGVMLAASFDLVKEGQEHGSGNWVVTGILAGALFIWLCKQILEQYGEVSMLDIKGADATKVVLVIGIMTLHSFGEGSGVGVSFAGSKGFSQGLLVTLAIAVHNIPEGLAVSMVLASRGVSPQNAMLWSIITSLPQPLVAVPAFLCADAFSKFLPFCTGFAAGCMIWMVIAEVLPDAFKEASPSQVASAATISVASMEALSTLFESFTHDYNSEDASGFFVSLLFGLGPLLGGVFLVASAVTFRLQHALLMGVASGIAFVLGLWRPLQLLLSAKMGLIPLVSLLAIGAGLSHFTSSTILNVTGRKKSRAGSLINPVTNFPTSVITLQSLLACGAVGFHALAEGLALGVAAPNAYGLGRHMVLPVSLHGLPRGTAVASCVFGATDSWHAALAAAALIGFVGPISAIGSILAGIDYSGLDHVMVVACGGLLPSFWQVIKRAVRLERRKGSVGMVLGLACAVVCLTFTRLVCLHTPYCNSAPEAVR
;
A
#
# COMPACT_ATOMS: atom_id res chain seq x y z
N MET A 1 -6.59 29.98 -6.52
CA MET A 1 -5.60 29.41 -7.47
C MET A 1 -4.16 29.80 -7.14
N PHE A 2 -3.83 31.09 -6.97
CA PHE A 2 -2.45 31.57 -6.72
C PHE A 2 -1.82 30.99 -5.43
N VAL A 3 -2.62 30.83 -4.36
CA VAL A 3 -2.17 30.22 -3.09
C VAL A 3 -1.87 28.72 -3.22
N ARG A 4 -2.66 27.96 -4.02
CA ARG A 4 -2.41 26.53 -4.29
C ARG A 4 -1.10 26.31 -5.04
N SER A 5 -0.77 27.16 -6.02
CA SER A 5 0.50 27.05 -6.76
C SER A 5 1.71 27.35 -5.89
N ASN A 6 1.63 28.28 -4.94
CA ASN A 6 2.76 28.62 -4.07
C ASN A 6 2.99 27.57 -2.98
N ILE A 7 1.92 26.94 -2.45
CA ILE A 7 2.06 25.83 -1.51
C ILE A 7 2.68 24.61 -2.18
N LEU A 8 2.23 24.25 -3.40
CA LEU A 8 2.82 23.15 -4.16
C LEU A 8 4.29 23.44 -4.51
N ARG A 9 4.62 24.67 -4.92
CA ARG A 9 6.02 25.08 -5.16
C ARG A 9 6.86 25.03 -3.90
N ALA A 10 6.35 25.48 -2.75
CA ALA A 10 7.06 25.43 -1.48
C ALA A 10 7.28 23.99 -0.98
N LEU A 11 6.29 23.11 -1.14
CA LEU A 11 6.40 21.69 -0.83
C LEU A 11 7.42 21.00 -1.74
N ILE A 12 7.34 21.23 -3.06
CA ILE A 12 8.34 20.72 -4.02
C ILE A 12 9.72 21.25 -3.66
N PHE A 13 9.88 22.53 -3.29
CA PHE A 13 11.17 23.10 -2.89
C PHE A 13 11.70 22.49 -1.59
N THR A 14 10.85 22.27 -0.60
CA THR A 14 11.24 21.67 0.69
C THR A 14 11.62 20.21 0.53
N VAL A 15 10.87 19.46 -0.29
CA VAL A 15 11.22 18.09 -0.70
C VAL A 15 12.51 18.10 -1.50
N LEU A 16 12.70 19.02 -2.44
CA LEU A 16 13.95 19.14 -3.23
C LEU A 16 15.14 19.45 -2.32
N GLU A 17 15.01 20.37 -1.37
CA GLU A 17 16.11 20.76 -0.48
C GLU A 17 16.50 19.61 0.44
N LYS A 18 15.53 18.91 1.05
CA LYS A 18 15.79 17.72 1.89
C LYS A 18 16.31 16.54 1.09
N THR A 19 15.72 16.26 -0.08
CA THR A 19 16.18 15.16 -0.96
C THR A 19 17.58 15.46 -1.49
N CYS A 20 17.92 16.73 -1.80
CA CYS A 20 19.26 17.12 -2.21
C CYS A 20 20.28 17.01 -1.05
N LEU A 21 19.86 17.31 0.19
CA LEU A 21 20.67 17.06 1.39
C LEU A 21 20.94 15.57 1.58
N GLU A 22 19.93 14.71 1.38
CA GLU A 22 20.06 13.25 1.47
C GLU A 22 20.88 12.66 0.30
N ILE A 23 20.76 13.21 -0.91
CA ILE A 23 21.60 12.84 -2.06
C ILE A 23 23.09 13.18 -1.79
N LYS A 24 23.38 14.17 -0.95
CA LYS A 24 24.74 14.42 -0.45
C LYS A 24 25.25 13.25 0.40
N MET A 25 24.40 12.65 1.24
CA MET A 25 24.71 11.48 2.08
C MET A 25 24.75 10.13 1.34
N MET A 26 24.07 10.00 0.19
CA MET A 26 24.01 8.72 -0.53
C MET A 26 25.32 8.38 -1.27
N HIS A 27 25.67 7.09 -1.32
CA HIS A 27 26.84 6.60 -2.05
C HIS A 27 26.69 6.76 -3.59
N SER A 28 27.79 7.06 -4.29
CA SER A 28 27.84 7.45 -5.72
C SER A 28 27.10 6.51 -6.69
N SER A 29 27.05 5.20 -6.43
CA SER A 29 26.31 4.26 -7.29
C SER A 29 24.79 4.37 -7.15
N CYS A 30 24.30 4.78 -5.97
CA CYS A 30 22.88 5.03 -5.72
C CYS A 30 22.48 6.41 -6.27
N LYS A 31 23.40 7.39 -6.26
CA LYS A 31 23.19 8.68 -6.92
C LYS A 31 22.85 8.51 -8.39
N GLY A 32 23.50 7.58 -9.11
CA GLY A 32 23.22 7.33 -10.53
C GLY A 32 21.79 6.84 -10.78
N LEU A 33 21.34 5.83 -10.02
CA LEU A 33 19.99 5.26 -10.19
C LEU A 33 18.89 6.22 -9.73
N VAL A 34 19.09 6.89 -8.59
CA VAL A 34 18.15 7.91 -8.08
C VAL A 34 18.11 9.12 -9.00
N LEU A 35 19.25 9.59 -9.52
CA LEU A 35 19.29 10.67 -10.51
C LEU A 35 18.63 10.26 -11.81
N LEU A 36 18.75 8.99 -12.25
CA LEU A 36 18.10 8.52 -13.47
C LEU A 36 16.58 8.38 -13.30
N LEU A 37 16.12 7.85 -12.16
CA LEU A 37 14.71 7.81 -11.79
C LEU A 37 14.14 9.23 -11.63
N PHE A 38 14.89 10.13 -11.00
CA PHE A 38 14.52 11.52 -10.81
C PHE A 38 14.49 12.30 -12.14
N LEU A 39 15.50 12.15 -13.00
CA LEU A 39 15.51 12.71 -14.35
C LEU A 39 14.37 12.14 -15.19
N PHE A 40 14.06 10.84 -15.07
CA PHE A 40 12.93 10.24 -15.74
C PHE A 40 11.61 10.87 -15.27
N VAL A 41 11.41 11.01 -13.96
CA VAL A 41 10.23 11.69 -13.39
C VAL A 41 10.15 13.16 -13.81
N VAL A 42 11.27 13.89 -13.80
CA VAL A 42 11.32 15.31 -14.20
C VAL A 42 11.10 15.49 -15.70
N VAL A 43 11.64 14.62 -16.56
CA VAL A 43 11.37 14.63 -18.00
C VAL A 43 9.91 14.24 -18.28
N PHE A 44 9.36 13.30 -17.51
CA PHE A 44 7.94 12.92 -17.62
C PHE A 44 7.02 14.07 -17.23
N ILE A 45 7.29 14.74 -16.10
CA ILE A 45 6.54 15.93 -15.67
C ILE A 45 6.76 17.11 -16.63
N GLY A 46 8.00 17.32 -17.09
CA GLY A 46 8.33 18.39 -18.03
C GLY A 46 7.66 18.23 -19.40
N ASN A 47 7.50 17.00 -19.87
CA ASN A 47 6.73 16.72 -21.09
C ASN A 47 5.21 16.85 -20.88
N THR A 48 4.68 16.63 -19.67
CA THR A 48 3.25 16.85 -19.40
C THR A 48 2.87 18.33 -19.44
N ASP A 49 3.75 19.24 -19.02
CA ASP A 49 3.45 20.69 -19.07
C ASP A 49 3.47 21.22 -20.52
N ALA A 50 4.27 20.61 -21.40
CA ALA A 50 4.30 20.97 -22.82
C ALA A 50 3.08 20.42 -23.60
N ASN A 51 2.63 19.20 -23.29
CA ASN A 51 1.46 18.61 -23.97
C ASN A 51 0.12 19.18 -23.46
N ALA A 52 0.02 19.52 -22.17
CA ALA A 52 -1.20 20.08 -21.60
C ALA A 52 -1.55 21.46 -22.20
N GLN A 53 -0.56 22.26 -22.61
CA GLN A 53 -0.84 23.54 -23.28
C GLN A 53 -1.34 23.37 -24.72
N TRP A 54 -1.07 22.23 -25.38
CA TRP A 54 -1.51 22.03 -26.76
C TRP A 54 -2.93 21.48 -26.88
N GLU A 55 -3.37 20.65 -25.91
CA GLU A 55 -4.69 20.01 -25.98
C GLU A 55 -5.86 20.87 -25.50
N VAL A 56 -5.61 21.91 -24.69
CA VAL A 56 -6.67 22.83 -24.22
C VAL A 56 -7.30 23.66 -25.36
N SER A 57 -6.61 23.81 -26.50
CA SER A 57 -7.16 24.62 -27.61
C SER A 57 -8.17 23.89 -28.51
N HIS A 58 -8.35 22.57 -28.44
CA HIS A 58 -9.14 21.86 -29.47
C HIS A 58 -10.32 20.98 -29.04
N LYS A 59 -10.72 20.95 -27.76
CA LYS A 59 -11.95 20.26 -27.33
C LYS A 59 -13.03 21.21 -26.81
N VAL A 60 -13.46 22.13 -27.67
CA VAL A 60 -14.78 22.79 -27.59
C VAL A 60 -15.60 22.36 -28.80
N ARG A 61 -16.15 21.14 -28.78
CA ARG A 61 -17.34 20.78 -29.57
C ARG A 61 -17.89 19.39 -29.21
N ALA A 62 -19.18 19.41 -28.86
CA ALA A 62 -20.19 18.35 -28.92
C ALA A 62 -20.16 17.24 -27.85
N SER A 63 -21.03 17.43 -26.86
CA SER A 63 -21.72 16.36 -26.12
C SER A 63 -22.82 15.72 -26.98
N PRO A 64 -23.02 14.40 -26.90
CA PRO A 64 -24.30 13.77 -27.25
C PRO A 64 -25.11 13.52 -25.98
N HIS A 65 -26.32 14.09 -25.95
CA HIS A 65 -27.45 13.60 -25.17
C HIS A 65 -27.82 12.18 -25.64
N GLU A 66 -28.10 11.26 -24.72
CA GLU A 66 -29.46 10.67 -24.59
C GLU A 66 -29.57 9.65 -23.44
N ASN A 67 -30.77 9.62 -22.88
CA ASN A 67 -31.24 8.80 -21.78
C ASN A 67 -31.15 7.29 -22.10
N MET A 68 -30.23 6.56 -21.46
CA MET A 68 -30.35 5.11 -21.37
C MET A 68 -30.95 4.74 -20.01
N GLY A 69 -32.28 4.61 -20.00
CA GLY A 69 -33.03 4.08 -18.87
C GLY A 69 -32.51 2.70 -18.47
N ARG A 70 -32.31 2.51 -17.15
CA ARG A 70 -31.89 1.25 -16.53
C ARG A 70 -32.92 0.15 -16.78
N ASN A 71 -32.65 -0.72 -17.76
CA ASN A 71 -33.33 -2.00 -17.90
C ASN A 71 -32.52 -3.06 -17.14
N VAL A 72 -32.97 -3.43 -15.94
CA VAL A 72 -32.54 -4.66 -15.28
C VAL A 72 -33.47 -5.77 -15.77
N ILE A 73 -32.90 -6.70 -16.54
CA ILE A 73 -33.61 -7.86 -17.07
C ILE A 73 -33.73 -8.87 -15.93
N ASP A 74 -34.87 -8.90 -15.23
CA ASP A 74 -35.29 -10.10 -14.50
C ASP A 74 -36.20 -10.93 -15.41
N GLY A 75 -35.94 -12.24 -15.46
CA GLY A 75 -36.48 -13.15 -16.48
C GLY A 75 -37.97 -13.50 -16.34
N SER A 76 -38.80 -12.61 -15.80
CA SER A 76 -40.25 -12.80 -15.74
C SER A 76 -40.94 -11.75 -16.61
N GLY A 77 -41.17 -12.10 -17.88
CA GLY A 77 -41.75 -11.22 -18.91
C GLY A 77 -43.19 -10.76 -18.65
N VAL A 78 -43.39 -9.93 -17.63
CA VAL A 78 -44.65 -9.23 -17.36
C VAL A 78 -44.35 -7.74 -17.16
N GLU A 79 -44.62 -6.98 -18.21
CA GLU A 79 -44.54 -5.53 -18.28
C GLU A 79 -45.65 -4.92 -17.41
N LYS A 80 -45.32 -4.43 -16.21
CA LYS A 80 -46.26 -3.66 -15.39
C LYS A 80 -45.93 -2.17 -15.44
N THR A 81 -46.59 -1.50 -16.37
CA THR A 81 -46.67 -0.04 -16.47
C THR A 81 -47.52 0.50 -15.32
N LEU A 82 -46.92 0.71 -14.14
CA LEU A 82 -47.63 1.35 -13.03
C LEU A 82 -47.54 2.87 -13.19
N HIS A 83 -48.49 3.42 -13.94
CA HIS A 83 -48.86 4.83 -13.90
C HIS A 83 -49.55 5.11 -12.56
N ASP A 84 -49.16 6.25 -11.97
CA ASP A 84 -49.87 7.02 -10.94
C ASP A 84 -49.77 6.57 -9.47
N ILE A 85 -49.08 7.39 -8.66
CA ILE A 85 -49.51 7.95 -7.36
C ILE A 85 -48.32 8.71 -6.74
N GLY A 86 -48.47 10.03 -6.62
CA GLY A 86 -48.01 10.82 -5.47
C GLY A 86 -46.59 11.39 -5.51
N MET A 87 -46.49 12.72 -5.54
CA MET A 87 -45.33 13.52 -5.12
C MET A 87 -44.90 13.16 -3.69
N GLY A 88 -44.07 12.14 -3.54
CA GLY A 88 -43.13 12.04 -2.44
C GLY A 88 -41.77 12.47 -2.99
N GLU A 89 -41.20 13.56 -2.46
CA GLU A 89 -39.78 13.82 -2.61
C GLU A 89 -39.02 12.52 -2.38
N LYS A 90 -38.45 11.96 -3.44
CA LYS A 90 -37.41 10.95 -3.32
C LYS A 90 -36.23 11.68 -2.68
N ARG A 91 -36.24 11.75 -1.35
CA ARG A 91 -35.03 11.89 -0.53
C ARG A 91 -34.03 10.96 -1.18
N GLY A 92 -33.02 11.53 -1.83
CA GLY A 92 -31.99 10.75 -2.50
C GLY A 92 -31.58 9.65 -1.56
N THR A 93 -31.62 8.40 -2.04
CA THR A 93 -31.14 7.24 -1.30
C THR A 93 -29.65 7.45 -1.09
N HIS A 94 -29.26 8.32 -0.15
CA HIS A 94 -27.90 8.40 0.35
C HIS A 94 -27.57 6.97 0.75
N ASN A 95 -26.56 6.39 0.11
CA ASN A 95 -26.00 5.09 0.47
C ASN A 95 -25.57 5.16 1.94
N LYS A 96 -26.50 4.93 2.87
CA LYS A 96 -26.20 4.85 4.29
C LYS A 96 -25.27 3.67 4.47
N VAL A 97 -24.06 3.95 4.91
CA VAL A 97 -23.07 2.93 5.25
C VAL A 97 -23.71 1.99 6.28
N SER A 98 -23.64 0.68 6.05
CA SER A 98 -24.22 -0.27 7.00
C SER A 98 -23.36 -0.32 8.27
N VAL A 99 -24.00 -0.49 9.42
CA VAL A 99 -23.31 -0.68 10.71
C VAL A 99 -22.35 -1.88 10.65
N SER A 100 -22.75 -2.94 9.94
CA SER A 100 -21.91 -4.12 9.70
C SER A 100 -20.63 -3.79 8.91
N THR A 101 -20.69 -2.82 8.00
CA THR A 101 -19.53 -2.37 7.23
C THR A 101 -18.53 -1.67 8.14
N VAL A 102 -18.99 -0.73 8.98
CA VAL A 102 -18.14 -0.04 9.96
C VAL A 102 -17.52 -1.04 10.94
N ALA A 103 -18.31 -1.97 11.46
CA ALA A 103 -17.83 -3.02 12.38
C ALA A 103 -16.77 -3.92 11.74
N LEU A 104 -16.97 -4.35 10.48
CA LEU A 104 -16.02 -5.21 9.78
C LEU A 104 -14.70 -4.49 9.50
N PHE A 105 -14.76 -3.24 9.04
CA PHE A 105 -13.57 -2.45 8.74
C PHE A 105 -12.74 -2.13 9.99
N THR A 106 -13.41 -1.77 11.08
CA THR A 106 -12.75 -1.47 12.36
C THR A 106 -12.22 -2.74 13.04
N LEU A 107 -12.85 -3.89 12.83
CA LEU A 107 -12.30 -5.18 13.25
C LEU A 107 -11.06 -5.57 12.43
N ALA A 108 -11.07 -5.34 11.12
CA ALA A 108 -9.91 -5.57 10.26
C ALA A 108 -8.74 -4.64 10.62
N MET A 109 -9.05 -3.39 10.97
CA MET A 109 -8.10 -2.41 11.50
C MET A 109 -7.48 -2.88 12.83
N ALA A 110 -8.28 -3.34 13.79
CA ALA A 110 -7.78 -3.90 15.05
C ALA A 110 -6.92 -5.17 14.83
N ALA A 111 -7.28 -6.00 13.85
CA ALA A 111 -6.48 -7.17 13.48
C ALA A 111 -5.13 -6.77 12.85
N ALA A 112 -5.08 -5.65 12.10
CA ALA A 112 -3.86 -5.14 11.49
C ALA A 112 -2.79 -4.79 12.54
N THR A 113 -3.19 -4.38 13.76
CA THR A 113 -2.26 -4.14 14.87
C THR A 113 -1.42 -5.38 15.20
N GLY A 114 -2.02 -6.58 15.13
CA GLY A 114 -1.30 -7.83 15.34
C GLY A 114 -0.17 -8.07 14.34
N LEU A 115 -0.22 -7.48 13.14
CA LEU A 115 0.85 -7.61 12.15
C LEU A 115 2.16 -6.96 12.60
N GLY A 116 2.09 -5.98 13.51
CA GLY A 116 3.27 -5.37 14.13
C GLY A 116 4.12 -6.35 14.94
N ALA A 117 3.55 -7.47 15.41
CA ALA A 117 4.26 -8.51 16.15
C ALA A 117 5.05 -9.48 15.25
N VAL A 118 4.76 -9.51 13.94
CA VAL A 118 5.35 -10.47 12.99
C VAL A 118 6.88 -10.47 12.99
N PRO A 119 7.58 -9.32 13.05
CA PRO A 119 9.05 -9.31 13.12
C PRO A 119 9.63 -10.13 14.30
N PHE A 120 8.96 -10.14 15.45
CA PHE A 120 9.44 -10.81 16.67
C PHE A 120 9.41 -12.34 16.59
N PHE A 121 8.71 -12.92 15.62
CA PHE A 121 8.80 -14.36 15.35
C PHE A 121 10.16 -14.78 14.77
N PHE A 122 10.91 -13.82 14.22
CA PHE A 122 12.12 -14.10 13.45
C PHE A 122 13.35 -13.37 14.00
N VAL A 123 13.17 -12.19 14.60
CA VAL A 123 14.27 -11.35 15.10
C VAL A 123 13.91 -10.59 16.37
N GLU A 124 14.93 -10.33 17.18
CA GLU A 124 14.88 -9.32 18.24
C GLU A 124 15.18 -7.95 17.60
N LEU A 125 14.31 -6.98 17.83
CA LEU A 125 14.44 -5.62 17.29
C LEU A 125 14.99 -4.67 18.35
N ASP A 126 15.85 -3.75 17.93
CA ASP A 126 16.37 -2.70 18.80
C ASP A 126 15.25 -1.73 19.25
N PRO A 127 15.31 -1.20 20.49
CA PRO A 127 14.32 -0.25 21.04
C PRO A 127 14.06 0.97 20.14
N GLN A 128 15.08 1.41 19.41
CA GLN A 128 15.00 2.52 18.46
C GLN A 128 13.88 2.36 17.41
N TRP A 129 13.57 1.13 17.00
CA TRP A 129 12.49 0.88 16.04
C TRP A 129 11.11 1.17 16.62
N ALA A 130 10.88 0.97 17.93
CA ALA A 130 9.64 1.41 18.57
C ALA A 130 9.53 2.94 18.56
N GLY A 131 10.63 3.65 18.84
CA GLY A 131 10.64 5.11 18.78
C GLY A 131 10.33 5.66 17.38
N ILE A 132 10.92 5.08 16.34
CA ILE A 132 10.64 5.47 14.95
C ILE A 132 9.19 5.13 14.57
N CYS A 133 8.69 3.94 14.96
CA CYS A 133 7.32 3.51 14.68
C CYS A 133 6.28 4.40 15.38
N ASN A 134 6.50 4.75 16.65
CA ASN A 134 5.65 5.71 17.36
C ASN A 134 5.72 7.12 16.75
N GLY A 135 6.88 7.52 16.23
CA GLY A 135 7.00 8.74 15.43
C GLY A 135 6.13 8.71 14.17
N MET A 136 6.18 7.62 13.41
CA MET A 136 5.33 7.44 12.22
C MET A 136 3.84 7.46 12.59
N ALA A 137 3.48 6.73 13.65
CA ALA A 137 2.15 6.67 14.23
C ALA A 137 1.60 8.07 14.58
N ALA A 138 2.36 8.86 15.33
CA ALA A 138 2.02 10.23 15.66
C ALA A 138 1.74 11.09 14.41
N GLY A 139 2.56 10.92 13.36
CA GLY A 139 2.36 11.63 12.10
C GLY A 139 1.05 11.27 11.40
N VAL A 140 0.74 9.97 11.28
CA VAL A 140 -0.52 9.50 10.66
C VAL A 140 -1.73 9.97 11.48
N MET A 141 -1.69 9.85 12.81
CA MET A 141 -2.76 10.30 13.69
C MET A 141 -3.01 11.80 13.59
N LEU A 142 -1.95 12.62 13.51
CA LEU A 142 -2.10 14.07 13.34
C LEU A 142 -2.73 14.42 12.00
N ALA A 143 -2.28 13.80 10.90
CA ALA A 143 -2.89 14.02 9.58
C ALA A 143 -4.38 13.64 9.59
N ALA A 144 -4.73 12.46 10.10
CA ALA A 144 -6.13 12.02 10.24
C ALA A 144 -6.96 12.97 11.12
N SER A 145 -6.36 13.52 12.19
CA SER A 145 -7.01 14.51 13.04
C SER A 145 -7.35 15.80 12.28
N PHE A 146 -6.41 16.30 11.48
CA PHE A 146 -6.64 17.51 10.66
C PHE A 146 -7.70 17.27 9.57
N ASP A 147 -7.72 16.08 8.95
CA ASP A 147 -8.77 15.69 8.00
C ASP A 147 -10.17 15.69 8.65
N LEU A 148 -10.31 15.17 9.87
CA LEU A 148 -11.57 15.23 10.61
C LEU A 148 -11.98 16.67 10.97
N VAL A 149 -11.02 17.51 11.35
CA VAL A 149 -11.28 18.93 11.65
C VAL A 149 -11.79 19.64 10.39
N LYS A 150 -11.16 19.42 9.24
CA LYS A 150 -11.60 19.95 7.94
C LYS A 150 -13.02 19.48 7.62
N GLU A 151 -13.32 18.20 7.81
CA GLU A 151 -14.66 17.66 7.57
C GLU A 151 -15.74 18.30 8.45
N GLY A 152 -15.42 18.51 9.73
CA GLY A 152 -16.32 19.19 10.67
C GLY A 152 -16.61 20.63 10.28
N GLN A 153 -15.61 21.33 9.76
CA GLN A 153 -15.74 22.71 9.29
C GLN A 153 -16.57 22.82 8.01
N GLU A 154 -16.49 21.83 7.10
CA GLU A 154 -17.31 21.78 5.88
C GLU A 154 -18.79 21.53 6.19
N HIS A 155 -19.10 20.78 7.26
CA HIS A 155 -20.47 20.43 7.65
C HIS A 155 -21.19 21.47 8.53
N GLY A 156 -20.51 22.46 9.10
CA GLY A 156 -21.15 23.39 10.03
C GLY A 156 -20.25 24.48 10.59
N SER A 157 -20.63 25.03 11.74
CA SER A 157 -19.90 26.13 12.37
C SER A 157 -18.61 25.63 13.02
N GLY A 158 -17.48 26.21 12.61
CA GLY A 158 -16.15 25.90 13.15
C GLY A 158 -16.05 26.03 14.68
N ASN A 159 -16.93 26.81 15.32
CA ASN A 159 -16.99 26.91 16.78
C ASN A 159 -17.32 25.56 17.44
N TRP A 160 -18.25 24.78 16.87
CA TRP A 160 -18.59 23.45 17.39
C TRP A 160 -17.44 22.46 17.24
N VAL A 161 -16.66 22.57 16.16
CA VAL A 161 -15.45 21.77 15.97
C VAL A 161 -14.42 22.09 17.06
N VAL A 162 -14.17 23.37 17.33
CA VAL A 162 -13.24 23.80 18.38
C VAL A 162 -13.72 23.33 19.77
N THR A 163 -15.01 23.49 20.08
CA THR A 163 -15.58 22.97 21.33
C THR A 163 -15.45 21.45 21.42
N GLY A 164 -15.66 20.73 20.30
CA GLY A 164 -15.42 19.29 20.20
C GLY A 164 -13.97 18.93 20.51
N ILE A 165 -12.99 19.61 19.88
CA ILE A 165 -11.55 19.37 20.11
C ILE A 165 -11.21 19.53 21.60
N LEU A 166 -11.66 20.62 22.21
CA LEU A 166 -11.43 20.86 23.64
C LEU A 166 -12.12 19.81 24.51
N ALA A 167 -13.34 19.41 24.18
CA ALA A 167 -14.07 18.38 24.91
C ALA A 167 -13.42 16.99 24.79
N GLY A 168 -12.93 16.61 23.61
CA GLY A 168 -12.22 15.34 23.39
C GLY A 168 -10.89 15.28 24.13
N ALA A 169 -10.10 16.36 24.06
CA ALA A 169 -8.86 16.48 24.82
C ALA A 169 -9.11 16.46 26.34
N LEU A 170 -10.13 17.18 26.81
CA LEU A 170 -10.53 17.17 28.21
C LEU A 170 -11.01 15.78 28.65
N PHE A 171 -11.80 15.10 27.83
CA PHE A 171 -12.31 13.76 28.12
C PHE A 171 -11.17 12.77 28.35
N ILE A 172 -10.22 12.70 27.41
CA ILE A 172 -9.08 11.81 27.53
C ILE A 172 -8.20 12.18 28.73
N TRP A 173 -7.95 13.47 28.97
CA TRP A 173 -7.20 13.93 30.13
C TRP A 173 -7.85 13.51 31.45
N LEU A 174 -9.17 13.66 31.58
CA LEU A 174 -9.92 13.20 32.75
C LEU A 174 -9.87 11.68 32.88
N CYS A 175 -10.07 10.93 31.80
CA CYS A 175 -9.96 9.47 31.80
C CYS A 175 -8.57 9.01 32.24
N LYS A 176 -7.51 9.69 31.80
CA LYS A 176 -6.14 9.42 32.24
C LYS A 176 -5.96 9.69 33.73
N GLN A 177 -6.41 10.84 34.24
CA GLN A 177 -6.30 11.13 35.68
C GLN A 177 -7.03 10.09 36.53
N ILE A 178 -8.22 9.67 36.10
CA ILE A 178 -8.97 8.61 36.78
C ILE A 178 -8.19 7.29 36.73
N LEU A 179 -7.63 6.93 35.57
CA LEU A 179 -6.83 5.71 35.43
C LEU A 179 -5.57 5.73 36.31
N GLU A 180 -4.90 6.87 36.41
CA GLU A 180 -3.73 7.07 37.28
C GLU A 180 -4.09 6.87 38.76
N GLN A 181 -5.30 7.27 39.19
CA GLN A 181 -5.79 7.02 40.56
C GLN A 181 -5.99 5.52 40.86
N TYR A 182 -6.31 4.70 39.85
CA TYR A 182 -6.41 3.24 39.99
C TYR A 182 -5.08 2.51 39.79
N GLY A 183 -3.97 3.22 39.50
CA GLY A 183 -2.65 2.60 39.34
C GLY A 183 -2.14 1.86 40.59
N GLU A 184 -2.68 2.18 41.77
CA GLU A 184 -2.35 1.50 43.03
C GLU A 184 -3.20 0.25 43.34
N VAL A 185 -4.16 -0.14 42.48
CA VAL A 185 -4.95 -1.34 42.80
C VAL A 185 -4.11 -2.60 42.57
N SER A 186 -3.69 -3.20 43.68
CA SER A 186 -3.13 -4.55 43.78
C SER A 186 -4.05 -5.57 43.10
N MET A 187 -3.88 -5.79 41.79
CA MET A 187 -4.45 -6.96 41.12
C MET A 187 -3.80 -8.20 41.72
N LEU A 188 -4.66 -9.08 42.23
CA LEU A 188 -4.28 -10.32 42.91
C LEU A 188 -3.20 -11.08 42.13
N ASP A 189 -2.13 -11.41 42.85
CA ASP A 189 -1.10 -12.40 42.55
C ASP A 189 -0.01 -12.08 41.50
N ILE A 190 0.19 -10.81 41.10
CA ILE A 190 1.41 -10.39 40.39
C ILE A 190 2.10 -9.28 41.20
N LYS A 191 3.33 -9.55 41.65
CA LYS A 191 4.12 -8.68 42.56
C LYS A 191 4.13 -7.20 42.11
N GLY A 192 3.33 -6.38 42.80
CA GLY A 192 3.51 -4.98 43.21
C GLY A 192 3.93 -3.92 42.17
N ALA A 193 5.08 -4.09 41.51
CA ALA A 193 5.68 -3.05 40.66
C ALA A 193 5.48 -3.30 39.16
N ASP A 194 5.41 -4.56 38.73
CA ASP A 194 5.23 -4.90 37.32
C ASP A 194 3.74 -4.91 36.92
N ALA A 195 2.84 -5.32 37.83
CA ALA A 195 1.41 -5.35 37.58
C ALA A 195 0.84 -3.94 37.32
N THR A 196 1.20 -2.97 38.16
CA THR A 196 0.78 -1.56 37.99
C THR A 196 1.20 -1.00 36.63
N LYS A 197 2.45 -1.24 36.22
CA LYS A 197 2.93 -0.77 34.91
C LYS A 197 2.17 -1.43 33.76
N VAL A 198 1.83 -2.72 33.87
CA VAL A 198 1.05 -3.41 32.83
C VAL A 198 -0.37 -2.86 32.75
N VAL A 199 -1.06 -2.68 33.89
CA VAL A 199 -2.44 -2.16 33.92
C VAL A 199 -2.50 -0.73 33.39
N LEU A 200 -1.55 0.13 33.79
CA LEU A 200 -1.48 1.50 33.30
C LEU A 200 -1.24 1.53 31.79
N VAL A 201 -0.30 0.72 31.27
CA VAL A 201 -0.07 0.60 29.82
C VAL A 201 -1.32 0.12 29.10
N ILE A 202 -1.96 -0.98 29.54
CA ILE A 202 -3.20 -1.48 28.91
C ILE A 202 -4.31 -0.42 28.94
N GLY A 203 -4.46 0.30 30.05
CA GLY A 203 -5.46 1.36 30.18
C GLY A 203 -5.17 2.55 29.26
N ILE A 204 -3.91 2.97 29.13
CA ILE A 204 -3.50 4.01 28.18
C ILE A 204 -3.77 3.56 26.75
N MET A 205 -3.34 2.35 26.36
CA MET A 205 -3.60 1.80 25.02
C MET A 205 -5.10 1.68 24.71
N THR A 206 -5.93 1.42 25.73
CA THR A 206 -7.39 1.44 25.58
C THR A 206 -7.92 2.83 25.23
N LEU A 207 -7.36 3.89 25.83
CA LEU A 207 -7.71 5.28 25.51
C LEU A 207 -7.23 5.70 24.12
N HIS A 208 -6.05 5.23 23.68
CA HIS A 208 -5.58 5.40 22.30
C HIS A 208 -6.62 4.83 21.31
N SER A 209 -6.98 3.57 21.52
CA SER A 209 -7.94 2.84 20.69
C SER A 209 -9.35 3.44 20.71
N PHE A 210 -9.74 4.08 21.81
CA PHE A 210 -10.98 4.85 21.89
C PHE A 210 -10.96 6.04 20.92
N GLY A 211 -9.88 6.83 20.92
CA GLY A 211 -9.72 7.98 20.02
C GLY A 211 -9.82 7.55 18.55
N GLU A 212 -9.08 6.53 18.16
CA GLU A 212 -9.07 5.99 16.80
C GLU A 212 -10.41 5.38 16.38
N GLY A 213 -11.02 4.57 17.25
CA GLY A 213 -12.36 4.03 17.03
C GLY A 213 -13.37 5.15 16.80
N SER A 214 -13.33 6.20 17.61
CA SER A 214 -14.20 7.37 17.44
C SER A 214 -13.95 8.10 16.11
N GLY A 215 -12.68 8.31 15.72
CA GLY A 215 -12.32 8.96 14.47
C GLY A 215 -12.81 8.19 13.26
N VAL A 216 -12.59 6.87 13.24
CA VAL A 216 -13.06 6.00 12.16
C VAL A 216 -14.59 5.94 12.13
N GLY A 217 -15.25 5.75 13.26
CA GLY A 217 -16.71 5.71 13.33
C GLY A 217 -17.36 6.99 12.79
N VAL A 218 -16.89 8.16 13.23
CA VAL A 218 -17.40 9.45 12.76
C VAL A 218 -17.07 9.69 11.29
N SER A 219 -15.93 9.23 10.79
CA SER A 219 -15.54 9.41 9.38
C SER A 219 -16.42 8.66 8.37
N PHE A 220 -17.14 7.62 8.80
CA PHE A 220 -18.15 6.94 7.97
C PHE A 220 -19.49 7.68 7.92
N ALA A 221 -19.69 8.68 8.79
CA ALA A 221 -20.86 9.55 8.75
C ALA A 221 -20.60 10.78 7.85
N GLY A 222 -21.63 11.61 7.66
CA GLY A 222 -21.53 12.83 6.86
C GLY A 222 -21.72 12.62 5.35
N SER A 223 -21.40 13.67 4.59
CA SER A 223 -21.66 13.77 3.15
C SER A 223 -20.79 12.81 2.31
N LYS A 224 -19.52 12.65 2.68
CA LYS A 224 -18.57 11.74 2.01
C LYS A 224 -18.83 10.27 2.39
N GLY A 225 -19.30 10.01 3.62
CA GLY A 225 -19.78 8.70 4.06
C GLY A 225 -18.74 7.58 3.88
N PHE A 226 -19.03 6.62 2.99
CA PHE A 226 -18.15 5.46 2.78
C PHE A 226 -16.75 5.83 2.29
N SER A 227 -16.60 6.83 1.41
CA SER A 227 -15.31 7.14 0.80
C SER A 227 -14.32 7.69 1.82
N GLN A 228 -14.77 8.66 2.64
CA GLN A 228 -13.99 9.20 3.74
C GLN A 228 -13.76 8.15 4.83
N GLY A 229 -14.81 7.42 5.22
CA GLY A 229 -14.69 6.41 6.26
C GLY A 229 -13.70 5.31 5.90
N LEU A 230 -13.66 4.89 4.64
CA LEU A 230 -12.68 3.94 4.14
C LEU A 230 -11.26 4.54 4.15
N LEU A 231 -11.08 5.79 3.69
CA LEU A 231 -9.78 6.46 3.69
C LEU A 231 -9.20 6.54 5.11
N VAL A 232 -10.00 7.01 6.07
CA VAL A 232 -9.57 7.14 7.46
C VAL A 232 -9.32 5.75 8.07
N THR A 233 -10.18 4.75 7.79
CA THR A 233 -9.93 3.36 8.24
C THR A 233 -8.59 2.84 7.73
N LEU A 234 -8.28 3.02 6.45
CA LEU A 234 -7.02 2.53 5.86
C LEU A 234 -5.82 3.26 6.44
N ALA A 235 -5.92 4.58 6.64
CA ALA A 235 -4.90 5.37 7.29
C ALA A 235 -4.60 4.85 8.70
N ILE A 236 -5.64 4.64 9.51
CA ILE A 236 -5.51 4.12 10.87
C ILE A 236 -5.05 2.65 10.85
N ALA A 237 -5.48 1.81 9.91
CA ALA A 237 -4.99 0.44 9.80
C ALA A 237 -3.49 0.38 9.46
N VAL A 238 -2.98 1.29 8.63
CA VAL A 238 -1.54 1.41 8.36
C VAL A 238 -0.79 1.92 9.60
N HIS A 239 -1.39 2.81 10.38
CA HIS A 239 -0.87 3.29 11.67
C HIS A 239 -0.79 2.19 12.74
N ASN A 240 -1.80 1.33 12.82
CA ASN A 240 -1.87 0.24 13.79
C ASN A 240 -0.69 -0.74 13.66
N ILE A 241 -0.10 -0.90 12.47
CA ILE A 241 1.05 -1.82 12.27
C ILE A 241 2.30 -1.32 13.04
N PRO A 242 2.79 -0.08 12.84
CA PRO A 242 3.79 0.56 13.70
C PRO A 242 3.45 0.53 15.20
N GLU A 243 2.21 0.84 15.57
CA GLU A 243 1.77 0.81 16.98
C GLU A 243 1.90 -0.60 17.57
N GLY A 244 1.39 -1.61 16.86
CA GLY A 244 1.49 -3.00 17.27
C GLY A 244 2.92 -3.52 17.37
N LEU A 245 3.84 -2.97 16.57
CA LEU A 245 5.27 -3.25 16.69
C LEU A 245 5.82 -2.68 17.99
N ALA A 246 5.47 -1.44 18.33
CA ALA A 246 5.90 -0.82 19.58
C ALA A 246 5.36 -1.57 20.81
N VAL A 247 4.07 -1.95 20.79
CA VAL A 247 3.45 -2.79 21.84
C VAL A 247 4.17 -4.14 21.95
N SER A 248 4.37 -4.80 20.82
CA SER A 248 5.03 -6.10 20.77
C SER A 248 6.48 -6.04 21.26
N MET A 249 7.19 -4.94 21.01
CA MET A 249 8.54 -4.73 21.51
C MET A 249 8.58 -4.64 23.04
N VAL A 250 7.67 -3.87 23.62
CA VAL A 250 7.54 -3.76 25.08
C VAL A 250 7.20 -5.12 25.69
N LEU A 251 6.28 -5.87 25.09
CA LEU A 251 5.93 -7.22 25.55
C LEU A 251 7.10 -8.21 25.39
N ALA A 252 7.82 -8.17 24.27
CA ALA A 252 8.97 -9.02 24.00
C ALA A 252 10.12 -8.77 25.00
N SER A 253 10.39 -7.50 25.35
CA SER A 253 11.38 -7.15 26.38
C SER A 253 11.04 -7.70 27.78
N ARG A 254 9.76 -8.04 28.01
CA ARG A 254 9.28 -8.70 29.24
C ARG A 254 9.18 -10.22 29.12
N GLY A 255 9.70 -10.79 28.04
CA GLY A 255 9.71 -12.24 27.80
C GLY A 255 8.38 -12.82 27.31
N VAL A 256 7.43 -11.99 26.86
CA VAL A 256 6.20 -12.47 26.24
C VAL A 256 6.51 -13.06 24.87
N SER A 257 6.00 -14.26 24.59
CA SER A 257 6.21 -14.93 23.30
C SER A 257 5.62 -14.11 22.14
N PRO A 258 6.17 -14.20 20.90
CA PRO A 258 5.67 -13.44 19.75
C PRO A 258 4.18 -13.69 19.44
N GLN A 259 3.70 -14.91 19.64
CA GLN A 259 2.28 -15.27 19.48
C GLN A 259 1.39 -14.54 20.48
N ASN A 260 1.82 -14.49 21.74
CA ASN A 260 1.10 -13.77 22.77
C ASN A 260 1.20 -12.26 22.54
N ALA A 261 2.36 -11.74 22.12
CA ALA A 261 2.52 -10.33 21.77
C ALA A 261 1.59 -9.91 20.63
N MET A 262 1.45 -10.75 19.60
CA MET A 262 0.48 -10.56 18.51
C MET A 262 -0.96 -10.50 19.04
N LEU A 263 -1.36 -11.48 19.87
CA LEU A 263 -2.70 -11.54 20.42
C LEU A 263 -2.99 -10.33 21.32
N TRP A 264 -2.04 -9.97 22.19
CA TRP A 264 -2.15 -8.80 23.07
C TRP A 264 -2.25 -7.50 22.27
N SER A 265 -1.50 -7.35 21.17
CA SER A 265 -1.59 -6.18 20.29
C SER A 265 -2.97 -6.05 19.62
N ILE A 266 -3.60 -7.17 19.25
CA ILE A 266 -4.98 -7.16 18.73
C ILE A 266 -5.95 -6.80 19.85
N ILE A 267 -5.80 -7.39 21.04
CA ILE A 267 -6.66 -7.13 22.21
C ILE A 267 -6.62 -5.66 22.60
N THR A 268 -5.45 -5.02 22.60
CA THR A 268 -5.33 -3.60 22.93
C THR A 268 -6.08 -2.70 21.94
N SER A 269 -6.26 -3.14 20.69
CA SER A 269 -7.01 -2.43 19.64
C SER A 269 -8.49 -2.82 19.53
N LEU A 270 -8.96 -3.84 20.25
CA LEU A 270 -10.41 -4.20 20.26
C LEU A 270 -11.35 -3.08 20.72
N PRO A 271 -10.96 -2.08 21.54
CA PRO A 271 -11.81 -0.92 21.79
C PRO A 271 -12.16 -0.13 20.51
N GLN A 272 -11.33 -0.19 19.46
CA GLN A 272 -11.59 0.52 18.20
C GLN A 272 -12.96 0.14 17.58
N PRO A 273 -13.26 -1.14 17.26
CA PRO A 273 -14.58 -1.52 16.74
C PRO A 273 -15.71 -1.31 17.74
N LEU A 274 -15.46 -1.46 19.05
CA LEU A 274 -16.46 -1.25 20.09
C LEU A 274 -16.91 0.20 20.19
N VAL A 275 -16.00 1.15 19.95
CA VAL A 275 -16.28 2.60 20.00
C VAL A 275 -16.73 3.13 18.64
N ALA A 276 -16.20 2.60 17.54
CA ALA A 276 -16.52 3.06 16.20
C ALA A 276 -18.00 2.89 15.83
N VAL A 277 -18.62 1.79 16.24
CA VAL A 277 -20.04 1.54 15.95
C VAL A 277 -20.96 2.56 16.66
N PRO A 278 -20.87 2.77 18.00
CA PRO A 278 -21.60 3.85 18.67
C PRO A 278 -21.28 5.24 18.13
N ALA A 279 -20.01 5.52 17.82
CA ALA A 279 -19.60 6.82 17.26
C ALA A 279 -20.25 7.09 15.90
N PHE A 280 -20.25 6.08 15.01
CA PHE A 280 -20.95 6.14 13.72
C PHE A 280 -22.45 6.35 13.91
N LEU A 281 -23.09 5.55 14.77
CA LEU A 281 -24.53 5.67 15.03
C LEU A 281 -24.91 7.04 15.59
N CYS A 282 -24.11 7.60 16.49
CA CYS A 282 -24.31 8.94 17.04
C CYS A 282 -24.19 10.02 15.95
N ALA A 283 -23.11 9.97 15.17
CA ALA A 283 -22.84 10.93 14.11
C ALA A 283 -23.86 10.87 12.95
N ASP A 284 -24.32 9.67 12.56
CA ASP A 284 -25.35 9.48 11.53
C ASP A 284 -26.74 9.86 12.01
N ALA A 285 -27.08 9.60 13.28
CA ALA A 285 -28.37 9.99 13.86
C ALA A 285 -28.48 11.50 14.07
N PHE A 286 -27.38 12.16 14.45
CA PHE A 286 -27.34 13.58 14.78
C PHE A 286 -26.41 14.36 13.83
N SER A 287 -26.76 14.45 12.55
CA SER A 287 -25.93 15.14 11.54
C SER A 287 -25.60 16.61 11.90
N LYS A 288 -26.48 17.32 12.63
CA LYS A 288 -26.21 18.68 13.14
C LYS A 288 -25.09 18.71 14.20
N PHE A 289 -24.86 17.59 14.88
CA PHE A 289 -23.83 17.41 15.90
C PHE A 289 -22.52 16.86 15.32
N LEU A 290 -22.51 16.50 14.03
CA LEU A 290 -21.33 15.98 13.34
C LEU A 290 -20.08 16.87 13.51
N PRO A 291 -20.14 18.22 13.42
CA PRO A 291 -18.96 19.06 13.65
C PRO A 291 -18.37 18.91 15.07
N PHE A 292 -19.22 18.71 16.08
CA PHE A 292 -18.74 18.41 17.42
C PHE A 292 -18.13 17.01 17.50
N CYS A 293 -18.76 16.00 16.89
CA CYS A 293 -18.25 14.63 16.87
C CYS A 293 -16.87 14.52 16.21
N THR A 294 -16.67 15.18 15.06
CA THR A 294 -15.38 15.18 14.38
C THR A 294 -14.33 15.92 15.19
N GLY A 295 -14.70 17.08 15.76
CA GLY A 295 -13.85 17.82 16.69
C GLY A 295 -13.46 16.98 17.91
N PHE A 296 -14.42 16.30 18.53
CA PHE A 296 -14.20 15.41 19.68
C PHE A 296 -13.21 14.30 19.36
N ALA A 297 -13.41 13.59 18.25
CA ALA A 297 -12.49 12.54 17.81
C ALA A 297 -11.07 13.08 17.54
N ALA A 298 -10.96 14.23 16.84
CA ALA A 298 -9.68 14.89 16.60
C ALA A 298 -9.01 15.33 17.91
N GLY A 299 -9.77 15.88 18.87
CA GLY A 299 -9.27 16.27 20.18
C GLY A 299 -8.72 15.10 20.98
N CYS A 300 -9.39 13.95 20.95
CA CYS A 300 -8.89 12.72 21.56
C CYS A 300 -7.53 12.32 20.97
N MET A 301 -7.44 12.24 19.65
CA MET A 301 -6.20 11.82 18.96
C MET A 301 -5.06 12.82 19.15
N ILE A 302 -5.30 14.12 18.98
CA ILE A 302 -4.29 15.17 19.17
C ILE A 302 -3.71 15.13 20.58
N TRP A 303 -4.57 15.00 21.59
CA TRP A 303 -4.12 14.93 22.97
C TRP A 303 -3.26 13.69 23.22
N MET A 304 -3.68 12.51 22.75
CA MET A 304 -2.88 11.27 22.87
C MET A 304 -1.53 11.38 22.16
N VAL A 305 -1.49 11.98 20.98
CA VAL A 305 -0.23 12.18 20.25
C VAL A 305 0.75 13.03 21.05
N ILE A 306 0.28 14.17 21.59
CA ILE A 306 1.12 15.13 22.29
C ILE A 306 1.53 14.61 23.68
N ALA A 307 0.61 13.97 24.40
CA ALA A 307 0.81 13.59 25.80
C ALA A 307 1.46 12.21 25.98
N GLU A 308 1.29 11.28 25.03
CA GLU A 308 1.76 9.90 25.15
C GLU A 308 2.67 9.49 24.00
N VAL A 309 2.17 9.52 22.75
CA VAL A 309 2.87 8.92 21.59
C VAL A 309 4.23 9.58 21.36
N LEU A 310 4.27 10.91 21.28
CA LEU A 310 5.51 11.64 21.01
C LEU A 310 6.50 11.55 22.19
N PRO A 311 6.10 11.79 23.46
CA PRO A 311 6.99 11.59 24.60
C PRO A 311 7.59 10.19 24.67
N ASP A 312 6.82 9.13 24.39
CA ASP A 312 7.34 7.77 24.37
C ASP A 312 8.25 7.51 23.18
N ALA A 313 7.92 8.05 22.00
CA ALA A 313 8.79 7.96 20.83
C ALA A 313 10.18 8.58 21.09
N PHE A 314 10.22 9.74 21.76
CA PHE A 314 11.46 10.45 22.10
C PHE A 314 12.30 9.77 23.19
N LYS A 315 11.73 8.84 23.98
CA LYS A 315 12.50 8.03 24.92
C LYS A 315 13.30 6.94 24.22
N GLU A 316 12.75 6.38 23.15
CA GLU A 316 13.31 5.21 22.47
C GLU A 316 14.18 5.55 21.25
N ALA A 317 13.95 6.69 20.59
CA ALA A 317 14.72 7.12 19.43
C ALA A 317 15.14 8.59 19.51
N SER A 318 16.13 8.96 18.70
CA SER A 318 16.62 10.34 18.68
C SER A 318 15.54 11.32 18.22
N PRO A 319 15.50 12.57 18.75
CA PRO A 319 14.49 13.55 18.38
C PRO A 319 14.38 13.81 16.87
N SER A 320 15.52 13.82 16.18
CA SER A 320 15.56 14.02 14.73
C SER A 320 14.90 12.87 13.97
N GLN A 321 15.11 11.62 14.39
CA GLN A 321 14.49 10.45 13.74
C GLN A 321 12.99 10.42 13.96
N VAL A 322 12.53 10.64 15.20
CA VAL A 322 11.10 10.68 15.54
C VAL A 322 10.40 11.80 14.77
N ALA A 323 10.96 13.02 14.80
CA ALA A 323 10.38 14.15 14.08
C ALA A 323 10.37 13.93 12.56
N SER A 324 11.43 13.33 12.00
CA SER A 324 11.48 13.01 10.56
C SER A 324 10.46 11.95 10.18
N ALA A 325 10.35 10.88 10.98
CA ALA A 325 9.36 9.81 10.79
C ALA A 325 7.93 10.36 10.85
N ALA A 326 7.62 11.21 11.84
CA ALA A 326 6.34 11.88 11.95
C ALA A 326 6.06 12.80 10.75
N THR A 327 7.03 13.62 10.36
CA THR A 327 6.88 14.56 9.22
C THR A 327 6.67 13.84 7.90
N ILE A 328 7.44 12.78 7.64
CA ILE A 328 7.30 11.95 6.44
C ILE A 328 5.93 11.27 6.44
N SER A 329 5.46 10.80 7.59
CA SER A 329 4.16 10.15 7.72
C SER A 329 3.01 11.13 7.46
N VAL A 330 3.05 12.34 8.03
CA VAL A 330 2.10 13.42 7.72
C VAL A 330 2.10 13.71 6.22
N ALA A 331 3.27 13.96 5.63
CA ALA A 331 3.37 14.26 4.21
C ALA A 331 2.84 13.11 3.32
N SER A 332 3.10 11.86 3.71
CA SER A 332 2.61 10.68 3.00
C SER A 332 1.09 10.53 3.09
N MET A 333 0.51 10.81 4.26
CA MET A 333 -0.94 10.80 4.45
C MET A 333 -1.62 11.92 3.70
N GLU A 334 -1.12 13.15 3.77
CA GLU A 334 -1.67 14.28 3.00
C GLU A 334 -1.56 14.07 1.48
N ALA A 335 -0.46 13.48 1.03
CA ALA A 335 -0.32 13.07 -0.37
C ALA A 335 -1.36 12.02 -0.75
N LEU A 336 -1.59 11.02 0.11
CA LEU A 336 -2.61 9.99 -0.10
C LEU A 336 -4.02 10.57 -0.07
N SER A 337 -4.33 11.48 0.86
CA SER A 337 -5.62 12.18 0.98
C SER A 337 -5.89 13.07 -0.23
N THR A 338 -4.91 13.88 -0.67
CA THR A 338 -5.03 14.71 -1.88
C THR A 338 -5.27 13.86 -3.12
N LEU A 339 -4.55 12.75 -3.21
CA LEU A 339 -4.65 11.84 -4.33
C LEU A 339 -6.01 11.13 -4.34
N PHE A 340 -6.51 10.69 -3.19
CA PHE A 340 -7.87 10.16 -3.04
C PHE A 340 -8.95 11.20 -3.36
N GLU A 341 -8.80 12.45 -2.89
CA GLU A 341 -9.73 13.55 -3.17
C GLU A 341 -9.81 13.84 -4.68
N SER A 342 -8.66 13.80 -5.37
CA SER A 342 -8.58 13.95 -6.83
C SER A 342 -9.37 12.87 -7.57
N PHE A 343 -9.40 11.64 -7.06
CA PHE A 343 -10.23 10.56 -7.64
C PHE A 343 -11.72 10.74 -7.35
N THR A 344 -12.10 11.32 -6.21
CA THR A 344 -13.53 11.49 -5.84
C THR A 344 -14.20 12.72 -6.45
N HIS A 345 -13.45 13.76 -6.84
CA HIS A 345 -14.03 15.01 -7.33
C HIS A 345 -14.38 14.98 -8.83
N ASP A 346 -13.72 14.12 -9.60
CA ASP A 346 -13.98 13.92 -11.03
C ASP A 346 -14.86 12.70 -11.33
N TYR A 347 -15.06 11.80 -10.35
CA TYR A 347 -15.70 10.51 -10.59
C TYR A 347 -16.59 10.05 -9.41
N ASN A 348 -17.65 9.32 -9.73
CA ASN A 348 -18.69 8.91 -8.77
C ASN A 348 -18.11 7.98 -7.69
N SER A 349 -18.83 7.80 -6.58
CA SER A 349 -18.47 6.87 -5.48
C SER A 349 -18.12 5.43 -5.90
N GLU A 350 -18.48 5.05 -7.13
CA GLU A 350 -18.18 3.79 -7.78
C GLU A 350 -16.70 3.69 -8.27
N ASP A 351 -16.06 4.80 -8.62
CA ASP A 351 -14.70 4.85 -9.19
C ASP A 351 -13.59 4.99 -8.15
N ALA A 352 -13.93 5.38 -6.92
CA ALA A 352 -13.06 5.23 -5.76
C ALA A 352 -12.58 3.77 -5.60
N SER A 353 -13.36 2.81 -6.13
CA SER A 353 -12.96 1.40 -6.21
C SER A 353 -11.77 1.15 -7.14
N GLY A 354 -11.63 1.91 -8.23
CA GLY A 354 -10.53 1.74 -9.19
C GLY A 354 -9.17 2.19 -8.63
N PHE A 355 -9.17 3.32 -7.93
CA PHE A 355 -7.99 3.77 -7.18
C PHE A 355 -7.61 2.77 -6.07
N PHE A 356 -8.60 2.27 -5.33
CA PHE A 356 -8.38 1.27 -4.30
C PHE A 356 -7.79 -0.04 -4.85
N VAL A 357 -8.32 -0.54 -5.97
CA VAL A 357 -7.76 -1.70 -6.68
C VAL A 357 -6.31 -1.45 -7.08
N SER A 358 -5.99 -0.22 -7.51
CA SER A 358 -4.64 0.19 -7.90
C SER A 358 -3.67 0.18 -6.72
N LEU A 359 -4.07 0.64 -5.53
CA LEU A 359 -3.26 0.55 -4.30
C LEU A 359 -3.07 -0.90 -3.85
N LEU A 360 -4.15 -1.67 -3.78
CA LEU A 360 -4.11 -3.05 -3.28
C LEU A 360 -3.35 -4.00 -4.21
N PHE A 361 -3.22 -3.66 -5.49
CA PHE A 361 -2.31 -4.37 -6.40
C PHE A 361 -0.88 -4.49 -5.87
N GLY A 362 -0.43 -3.50 -5.10
CA GLY A 362 0.89 -3.51 -4.49
C GLY A 362 1.04 -4.47 -3.30
N LEU A 363 -0.06 -4.91 -2.69
CA LEU A 363 -0.02 -5.89 -1.61
C LEU A 363 0.35 -7.29 -2.10
N GLY A 364 -0.04 -7.65 -3.32
CA GLY A 364 0.27 -8.97 -3.90
C GLY A 364 1.77 -9.28 -3.86
N PRO A 365 2.64 -8.43 -4.45
CA PRO A 365 4.08 -8.66 -4.37
C PRO A 365 4.64 -8.64 -2.94
N LEU A 366 4.15 -7.76 -2.06
CA LEU A 366 4.59 -7.74 -0.67
C LEU A 366 4.25 -9.06 0.05
N LEU A 367 3.00 -9.51 -0.03
CA LEU A 367 2.53 -10.76 0.57
C LEU A 367 3.25 -11.98 -0.01
N GLY A 368 3.52 -11.99 -1.32
CA GLY A 368 4.28 -13.05 -1.97
C GLY A 368 5.74 -13.11 -1.49
N GLY A 369 6.33 -11.96 -1.19
CA GLY A 369 7.65 -11.85 -0.58
C GLY A 369 7.67 -12.34 0.87
N VAL A 370 6.71 -11.90 1.69
CA VAL A 370 6.54 -12.35 3.09
C VAL A 370 6.34 -13.85 3.16
N PHE A 371 5.41 -14.40 2.37
CA PHE A 371 5.14 -15.84 2.32
C PHE A 371 6.39 -16.65 1.96
N LEU A 372 7.14 -16.20 0.95
CA LEU A 372 8.37 -16.88 0.56
C LEU A 372 9.43 -16.78 1.67
N VAL A 373 9.67 -15.60 2.23
CA VAL A 373 10.68 -15.43 3.29
C VAL A 373 10.35 -16.29 4.49
N ALA A 374 9.09 -16.28 4.95
CA ALA A 374 8.63 -17.13 6.03
C ALA A 374 8.89 -18.61 5.71
N SER A 375 8.46 -19.08 4.53
CA SER A 375 8.69 -20.46 4.09
C SER A 375 10.18 -20.80 3.98
N ALA A 376 10.99 -19.89 3.48
CA ALA A 376 12.42 -20.08 3.28
C ALA A 376 13.18 -20.19 4.60
N VAL A 377 12.81 -19.37 5.59
CA VAL A 377 13.38 -19.42 6.94
C VAL A 377 12.89 -20.68 7.68
N THR A 378 11.59 -20.97 7.66
CA THR A 378 10.99 -22.13 8.33
C THR A 378 11.56 -23.46 7.80
N PHE A 379 11.67 -23.61 6.48
CA PHE A 379 12.14 -24.85 5.85
C PHE A 379 13.65 -24.84 5.53
N ARG A 380 14.39 -23.80 5.94
CA ARG A 380 15.82 -23.60 5.63
C ARG A 380 16.17 -23.87 4.16
N LEU A 381 15.39 -23.25 3.27
CA LEU A 381 15.52 -23.46 1.83
C LEU A 381 16.87 -22.95 1.33
N GLN A 382 17.54 -23.74 0.49
CA GLN A 382 18.88 -23.43 0.01
C GLN A 382 18.87 -22.49 -1.20
N HIS A 383 19.98 -21.75 -1.38
CA HIS A 383 20.15 -20.75 -2.44
C HIS A 383 19.81 -21.27 -3.85
N ALA A 384 20.26 -22.48 -4.20
CA ALA A 384 20.00 -23.06 -5.52
C ALA A 384 18.50 -23.33 -5.74
N LEU A 385 17.79 -23.77 -4.70
CA LEU A 385 16.34 -23.99 -4.75
C LEU A 385 15.60 -22.66 -4.93
N LEU A 386 15.95 -21.64 -4.15
CA LEU A 386 15.35 -20.29 -4.24
C LEU A 386 15.57 -19.67 -5.63
N MET A 387 16.80 -19.66 -6.13
CA MET A 387 17.07 -19.18 -7.50
C MET A 387 16.31 -19.98 -8.57
N GLY A 388 16.11 -21.28 -8.35
CA GLY A 388 15.24 -22.12 -9.16
C GLY A 388 13.78 -21.64 -9.12
N VAL A 389 13.20 -21.47 -7.93
CA VAL A 389 11.83 -20.98 -7.72
C VAL A 389 11.60 -19.65 -8.43
N ALA A 390 12.52 -18.70 -8.24
CA ALA A 390 12.46 -17.40 -8.90
C ALA A 390 12.40 -17.54 -10.43
N SER A 391 13.24 -18.41 -10.99
CA SER A 391 13.32 -18.64 -12.44
C SER A 391 12.08 -19.35 -12.99
N GLY A 392 11.52 -20.32 -12.26
CA GLY A 392 10.29 -21.00 -12.62
C GLY A 392 9.10 -20.05 -12.68
N ILE A 393 8.97 -19.16 -11.69
CA ILE A 393 7.91 -18.15 -11.67
C ILE A 393 8.09 -17.15 -12.82
N ALA A 394 9.30 -16.62 -13.01
CA ALA A 394 9.58 -15.66 -14.06
C ALA A 394 9.34 -16.23 -15.46
N PHE A 395 9.59 -17.54 -15.66
CA PHE A 395 9.23 -18.22 -16.90
C PHE A 395 7.72 -18.18 -17.15
N VAL A 396 6.89 -18.50 -16.15
CA VAL A 396 5.43 -18.42 -16.30
C VAL A 396 5.00 -16.99 -16.60
N LEU A 397 5.48 -16.00 -15.85
CA LEU A 397 5.15 -14.59 -16.08
C LEU A 397 5.54 -14.13 -17.49
N GLY A 398 6.72 -14.53 -17.96
CA GLY A 398 7.21 -14.21 -19.30
C GLY A 398 6.44 -14.87 -20.44
N LEU A 399 5.78 -16.02 -20.20
CA LEU A 399 5.02 -16.74 -21.24
C LEU A 399 3.51 -16.49 -21.19
N TRP A 400 2.94 -16.23 -20.01
CA TRP A 400 1.50 -16.26 -19.79
C TRP A 400 0.75 -15.26 -20.68
N ARG A 401 1.13 -13.98 -20.64
CA ARG A 401 0.48 -12.93 -21.45
C ARG A 401 0.74 -13.08 -22.95
N PRO A 402 1.98 -13.29 -23.43
CA PRO A 402 2.22 -13.54 -24.85
C PRO A 402 1.42 -14.73 -25.41
N LEU A 403 1.34 -15.83 -24.65
CA LEU A 403 0.57 -17.00 -25.06
C LEU A 403 -0.93 -16.70 -25.12
N GLN A 404 -1.46 -15.94 -24.16
CA GLN A 404 -2.85 -15.50 -24.15
C GLN A 404 -3.19 -14.62 -25.36
N LEU A 405 -2.32 -13.68 -25.72
CA LEU A 405 -2.49 -12.81 -26.89
C LEU A 405 -2.46 -13.58 -28.22
N LEU A 406 -1.59 -14.59 -28.32
CA LEU A 406 -1.49 -15.46 -29.49
C LEU A 406 -2.74 -16.35 -29.65
N LEU A 407 -3.17 -17.01 -28.56
CA LEU A 407 -4.33 -17.90 -28.57
C LEU A 407 -5.64 -17.15 -28.79
N SER A 408 -5.72 -15.89 -28.36
CA SER A 408 -6.89 -15.02 -28.57
C SER A 408 -6.88 -14.33 -29.94
N ALA A 409 -5.87 -14.59 -30.79
CA ALA A 409 -5.65 -13.93 -32.08
C ALA A 409 -5.61 -12.37 -32.01
N LYS A 410 -5.35 -11.80 -30.83
CA LYS A 410 -5.18 -10.34 -30.63
C LYS A 410 -3.88 -9.84 -31.27
N MET A 411 -2.84 -10.69 -31.27
CA MET A 411 -1.54 -10.38 -31.84
C MET A 411 -1.02 -11.55 -32.69
N GLY A 412 -0.58 -11.27 -33.92
CA GLY A 412 0.01 -12.27 -34.79
C GLY A 412 1.36 -12.79 -34.28
N LEU A 413 1.77 -13.97 -34.74
CA LEU A 413 3.03 -14.60 -34.32
C LEU A 413 4.27 -13.74 -34.61
N ILE A 414 4.30 -13.08 -35.78
CA ILE A 414 5.44 -12.24 -36.21
C ILE A 414 5.65 -11.02 -35.30
N PRO A 415 4.64 -10.14 -35.06
CA PRO A 415 4.82 -9.01 -34.15
C PRO A 415 5.10 -9.47 -32.72
N LEU A 416 4.46 -10.56 -32.27
CA LEU A 416 4.68 -11.12 -30.94
C LEU A 416 6.14 -11.53 -30.72
N VAL A 417 6.70 -12.32 -31.62
CA VAL A 417 8.11 -12.76 -31.56
C VAL A 417 9.07 -11.59 -31.68
N SER A 418 8.75 -10.61 -32.53
CA SER A 418 9.57 -9.41 -32.72
C SER A 418 9.64 -8.56 -31.44
N LEU A 419 8.49 -8.33 -30.78
CA LEU A 419 8.43 -7.57 -29.53
C LEU A 419 9.12 -8.30 -28.37
N LEU A 420 8.96 -9.63 -28.28
CA LEU A 420 9.69 -10.45 -27.31
C LEU A 420 11.20 -10.36 -27.54
N ALA A 421 11.65 -10.39 -28.80
CA ALA A 421 13.06 -10.25 -29.15
C ALA A 421 13.60 -8.85 -28.82
N ILE A 422 12.81 -7.79 -29.03
CA ILE A 422 13.16 -6.42 -28.64
C ILE A 422 13.34 -6.33 -27.11
N GLY A 423 12.37 -6.85 -26.35
CA GLY A 423 12.45 -6.89 -24.89
C GLY A 423 13.65 -7.67 -24.37
N ALA A 424 13.91 -8.84 -24.96
CA ALA A 424 15.06 -9.67 -24.62
C ALA A 424 16.39 -8.97 -24.96
N GLY A 425 16.46 -8.32 -26.12
CA GLY A 425 17.62 -7.54 -26.56
C GLY A 425 17.90 -6.36 -25.63
N LEU A 426 16.87 -5.60 -25.24
CA LEU A 426 17.00 -4.46 -24.33
C LEU A 426 17.46 -4.90 -22.93
N SER A 427 16.87 -5.95 -22.38
CA SER A 427 17.29 -6.52 -21.08
C SER A 427 18.73 -7.05 -21.12
N HIS A 428 19.11 -7.75 -22.19
CA HIS A 428 20.48 -8.25 -22.34
C HIS A 428 21.48 -7.10 -22.50
N PHE A 429 21.15 -6.08 -23.30
CA PHE A 429 22.01 -4.92 -23.54
C PHE A 429 22.21 -4.11 -22.25
N THR A 430 21.14 -3.81 -21.52
CA THR A 430 21.19 -3.08 -20.25
C THR A 430 21.99 -3.86 -19.20
N SER A 431 21.71 -5.16 -19.04
CA SER A 431 22.45 -6.03 -18.12
C SER A 431 23.94 -6.09 -18.47
N SER A 432 24.28 -6.30 -19.73
CA SER A 432 25.67 -6.35 -20.20
C SER A 432 26.40 -5.03 -19.98
N THR A 433 25.74 -3.90 -20.26
CA THR A 433 26.32 -2.56 -20.06
C THR A 433 26.59 -2.29 -18.60
N ILE A 434 25.62 -2.58 -17.71
CA ILE A 434 25.76 -2.35 -16.27
C ILE A 434 26.84 -3.25 -15.67
N LEU A 435 26.89 -4.53 -16.08
CA LEU A 435 27.92 -5.47 -15.63
C LEU A 435 29.33 -5.05 -16.12
N ASN A 436 29.46 -4.59 -17.36
CA ASN A 436 30.72 -4.11 -17.91
C ASN A 436 31.21 -2.83 -17.23
N VAL A 437 30.32 -1.86 -16.97
CA VAL A 437 30.66 -0.61 -16.27
C VAL A 437 31.11 -0.89 -14.84
N THR A 438 30.38 -1.73 -14.10
CA THR A 438 30.74 -2.11 -12.73
C THR A 438 32.05 -2.91 -12.70
N GLY A 439 32.26 -3.82 -13.66
CA GLY A 439 33.50 -4.59 -13.80
C GLY A 439 34.73 -3.71 -14.07
N ARG A 440 34.59 -2.68 -14.94
CA ARG A 440 35.64 -1.69 -15.19
C ARG A 440 35.94 -0.85 -13.95
N LYS A 441 34.92 -0.42 -13.21
CA LYS A 441 35.09 0.37 -11.97
C LYS A 441 35.86 -0.43 -10.91
N LYS A 442 35.59 -1.73 -10.78
CA LYS A 442 36.31 -2.65 -9.87
C LYS A 442 37.78 -2.86 -10.28
N SER A 443 38.10 -2.81 -11.56
CA SER A 443 39.48 -2.94 -12.06
C SER A 443 40.29 -1.65 -11.88
N ARG A 444 39.63 -0.49 -11.88
CA ARG A 444 40.26 0.84 -11.77
C ARG A 444 40.46 1.31 -10.33
N ALA A 445 39.54 0.94 -9.44
CA ALA A 445 39.65 1.18 -8.01
C ALA A 445 40.08 -0.13 -7.35
N GLY A 446 41.39 -0.32 -7.17
CA GLY A 446 41.91 -1.39 -6.32
C GLY A 446 41.13 -1.40 -4.99
N SER A 447 40.42 -2.50 -4.74
CA SER A 447 39.60 -2.80 -3.56
C SER A 447 39.28 -1.61 -2.63
N LEU A 448 38.51 -0.64 -3.10
CA LEU A 448 37.90 0.36 -2.22
C LEU A 448 36.70 -0.30 -1.53
N ILE A 449 36.99 -0.87 -0.36
CA ILE A 449 36.04 -1.35 0.64
C ILE A 449 35.08 -0.20 0.96
N ASN A 450 33.78 -0.44 0.84
CA ASN A 450 32.76 0.52 1.24
C ASN A 450 32.66 0.50 2.78
N PRO A 451 32.87 1.62 3.50
CA PRO A 451 33.12 1.60 4.95
C PRO A 451 31.90 1.28 5.85
N VAL A 452 30.71 1.03 5.29
CA VAL A 452 29.50 0.72 6.09
C VAL A 452 29.07 -0.74 5.96
N THR A 453 29.34 -1.38 4.82
CA THR A 453 28.98 -2.79 4.61
C THR A 453 30.18 -3.50 4.00
N ASN A 454 30.86 -4.28 4.84
CA ASN A 454 32.14 -4.93 4.56
C ASN A 454 32.06 -6.08 3.52
N PHE A 455 31.14 -6.00 2.55
CA PHE A 455 31.00 -6.99 1.48
C PHE A 455 31.11 -6.33 0.10
N PRO A 456 32.02 -6.78 -0.78
CA PRO A 456 31.98 -6.40 -2.17
C PRO A 456 30.64 -6.86 -2.75
N THR A 457 29.85 -5.94 -3.32
CA THR A 457 28.65 -6.31 -4.09
C THR A 457 29.11 -7.28 -5.16
N SER A 458 28.85 -8.56 -4.92
CA SER A 458 29.30 -9.61 -5.81
C SER A 458 28.57 -9.41 -7.13
N VAL A 459 29.21 -9.77 -8.24
CA VAL A 459 28.57 -9.77 -9.58
C VAL A 459 27.18 -10.44 -9.53
N ILE A 460 27.06 -11.40 -8.62
CA ILE A 460 25.86 -12.11 -8.19
C ILE A 460 24.74 -11.19 -7.69
N THR A 461 25.00 -10.31 -6.72
CA THR A 461 23.95 -9.42 -6.18
C THR A 461 23.52 -8.39 -7.21
N LEU A 462 24.45 -7.94 -8.06
CA LEU A 462 24.13 -7.07 -9.17
C LEU A 462 23.23 -7.77 -10.21
N GLN A 463 23.51 -9.02 -10.55
CA GLN A 463 22.66 -9.82 -11.44
C GLN A 463 21.26 -10.04 -10.87
N SER A 464 21.13 -10.34 -9.57
CA SER A 464 19.80 -10.48 -8.95
C SER A 464 19.03 -9.15 -8.96
N LEU A 465 19.69 -8.02 -8.70
CA LEU A 465 19.05 -6.71 -8.75
C LEU A 465 18.59 -6.35 -10.17
N LEU A 466 19.38 -6.71 -11.21
CA LEU A 466 18.98 -6.54 -12.60
C LEU A 466 17.76 -7.41 -12.96
N ALA A 467 17.71 -8.65 -12.49
CA ALA A 467 16.54 -9.51 -12.66
C ALA A 467 15.30 -8.95 -11.94
N CYS A 468 15.48 -8.36 -10.75
CA CYS A 468 14.41 -7.64 -10.05
C CYS A 468 13.93 -6.42 -10.85
N GLY A 469 14.85 -5.70 -11.50
CA GLY A 469 14.50 -4.61 -12.42
C GLY A 469 13.63 -5.08 -13.59
N ALA A 470 13.89 -6.26 -14.16
CA ALA A 470 13.03 -6.85 -15.20
C ALA A 470 11.63 -7.19 -14.68
N VAL A 471 11.52 -7.73 -13.46
CA VAL A 471 10.21 -7.92 -12.80
C VAL A 471 9.52 -6.59 -12.53
N GLY A 472 10.28 -5.55 -12.16
CA GLY A 472 9.76 -4.20 -11.99
C GLY A 472 9.16 -3.64 -13.28
N PHE A 473 9.84 -3.81 -14.41
CA PHE A 473 9.30 -3.37 -15.71
C PHE A 473 8.03 -4.14 -16.12
N HIS A 474 7.95 -5.44 -15.82
CA HIS A 474 6.72 -6.20 -15.97
C HIS A 474 5.60 -5.70 -15.04
N ALA A 475 5.91 -5.42 -13.77
CA ALA A 475 4.95 -4.86 -12.83
C ALA A 475 4.47 -3.46 -13.23
N LEU A 476 5.33 -2.66 -13.87
CA LEU A 476 4.98 -1.36 -14.45
C LEU A 476 4.00 -1.55 -15.61
N ALA A 477 4.30 -2.41 -16.58
CA ALA A 477 3.40 -2.67 -17.70
C ALA A 477 2.01 -3.15 -17.23
N GLU A 478 1.94 -4.00 -16.20
CA GLU A 478 0.66 -4.44 -15.63
C GLU A 478 -0.02 -3.36 -14.81
N GLY A 479 0.75 -2.52 -14.11
CA GLY A 479 0.22 -1.36 -13.38
C GLY A 479 -0.43 -0.36 -14.33
N LEU A 480 0.22 -0.04 -15.47
CA LEU A 480 -0.40 0.75 -16.53
C LEU A 480 -1.74 0.14 -16.97
N ALA A 481 -1.77 -1.16 -17.29
CA ALA A 481 -3.00 -1.84 -17.72
C ALA A 481 -4.11 -1.82 -16.66
N LEU A 482 -3.72 -1.99 -15.40
CA LEU A 482 -4.66 -1.87 -14.29
C LEU A 482 -5.19 -0.45 -14.14
N GLY A 483 -4.34 0.56 -14.28
CA GLY A 483 -4.73 1.97 -14.20
C GLY A 483 -5.74 2.37 -15.28
N VAL A 484 -5.61 1.84 -16.50
CA VAL A 484 -6.64 2.05 -17.54
C VAL A 484 -7.92 1.26 -17.23
N ALA A 485 -7.81 0.05 -16.69
CA ALA A 485 -8.96 -0.82 -16.44
C ALA A 485 -9.78 -0.48 -15.19
N ALA A 486 -9.15 0.07 -14.17
CA ALA A 486 -9.76 0.24 -12.85
C ALA A 486 -10.85 1.32 -12.81
N PRO A 487 -10.72 2.49 -13.46
CA PRO A 487 -11.80 3.47 -13.58
C PRO A 487 -12.95 3.01 -14.47
N ASN A 488 -12.67 2.17 -15.48
CA ASN A 488 -13.69 1.62 -16.38
C ASN A 488 -14.53 0.49 -15.75
N ALA A 489 -14.23 0.13 -14.50
CA ALA A 489 -14.83 -0.98 -13.78
C ALA A 489 -16.13 -0.59 -13.05
N TYR A 490 -17.12 0.04 -13.71
CA TYR A 490 -18.48 0.43 -13.23
C TYR A 490 -18.86 0.02 -11.78
N GLY A 491 -18.20 0.56 -10.74
CA GLY A 491 -18.41 0.17 -9.33
C GLY A 491 -18.02 -1.26 -8.91
N LEU A 492 -17.55 -2.10 -9.85
CA LEU A 492 -17.16 -3.49 -9.65
C LEU A 492 -15.70 -3.66 -9.19
N GLY A 493 -14.94 -2.58 -9.03
CA GLY A 493 -13.53 -2.63 -8.61
C GLY A 493 -13.31 -3.43 -7.32
N ARG A 494 -14.25 -3.40 -6.36
CA ARG A 494 -14.16 -4.22 -5.13
C ARG A 494 -13.99 -5.72 -5.40
N HIS A 495 -14.57 -6.24 -6.48
CA HIS A 495 -14.44 -7.64 -6.89
C HIS A 495 -13.10 -7.95 -7.57
N MET A 496 -12.36 -6.96 -8.03
CA MET A 496 -11.03 -7.13 -8.61
C MET A 496 -9.94 -7.33 -7.56
N VAL A 497 -10.14 -6.80 -6.35
CA VAL A 497 -9.12 -6.74 -5.29
C VAL A 497 -8.45 -8.09 -5.04
N LEU A 498 -9.25 -9.14 -4.82
CA LEU A 498 -8.74 -10.47 -4.52
C LEU A 498 -8.00 -11.08 -5.74
N PRO A 499 -8.59 -11.15 -6.95
CA PRO A 499 -7.88 -11.57 -8.15
C PRO A 499 -6.55 -10.82 -8.38
N VAL A 500 -6.58 -9.49 -8.27
CA VAL A 500 -5.46 -8.58 -8.52
C VAL A 500 -4.33 -8.80 -7.50
N SER A 501 -4.68 -8.99 -6.22
CA SER A 501 -3.70 -9.35 -5.17
C SER A 501 -3.08 -10.73 -5.41
N LEU A 502 -3.91 -11.74 -5.74
CA LEU A 502 -3.43 -13.10 -6.06
C LEU A 502 -2.51 -13.11 -7.29
N HIS A 503 -2.81 -12.27 -8.28
CA HIS A 503 -1.99 -12.09 -9.48
C HIS A 503 -0.62 -11.46 -9.18
N GLY A 504 -0.54 -10.67 -8.11
CA GLY A 504 0.70 -10.08 -7.62
C GLY A 504 1.62 -10.99 -6.82
N LEU A 505 1.07 -12.03 -6.19
CA LEU A 505 1.85 -12.95 -5.35
C LEU A 505 3.09 -13.52 -6.07
N PRO A 506 3.00 -14.06 -7.31
CA PRO A 506 4.15 -14.66 -7.97
C PRO A 506 5.31 -13.66 -8.19
N ARG A 507 5.02 -12.39 -8.49
CA ARG A 507 6.04 -11.36 -8.73
C ARG A 507 6.85 -11.09 -7.47
N GLY A 508 6.16 -10.93 -6.35
CA GLY A 508 6.76 -10.80 -5.03
C GLY A 508 7.63 -11.98 -4.64
N THR A 509 7.08 -13.18 -4.81
CA THR A 509 7.77 -14.44 -4.57
C THR A 509 9.01 -14.58 -5.44
N ALA A 510 8.94 -14.23 -6.74
CA ALA A 510 10.08 -14.32 -7.65
C ALA A 510 11.23 -13.38 -7.23
N VAL A 511 10.90 -12.12 -6.91
CA VAL A 511 11.88 -11.10 -6.51
C VAL A 511 12.50 -11.45 -5.17
N ALA A 512 11.68 -11.75 -4.16
CA ALA A 512 12.17 -12.15 -2.85
C ALA A 512 13.05 -13.41 -2.96
N SER A 513 12.69 -14.37 -3.82
CA SER A 513 13.44 -15.63 -3.98
C SER A 513 14.75 -15.41 -4.71
N CYS A 514 14.76 -14.53 -5.71
CA CYS A 514 15.97 -14.14 -6.42
C CYS A 514 16.95 -13.41 -5.47
N VAL A 515 16.47 -12.42 -4.72
CA VAL A 515 17.29 -11.64 -3.81
C VAL A 515 17.77 -12.48 -2.64
N PHE A 516 16.88 -13.20 -1.95
CA PHE A 516 17.27 -14.04 -0.82
C PHE A 516 18.26 -15.13 -1.26
N GLY A 517 18.02 -15.76 -2.41
CA GLY A 517 18.96 -16.74 -2.98
C GLY A 517 20.33 -16.15 -3.37
N ALA A 518 20.44 -14.84 -3.59
CA ALA A 518 21.67 -14.18 -4.00
C ALA A 518 22.43 -13.50 -2.84
N THR A 519 21.71 -12.95 -1.85
CA THR A 519 22.27 -12.15 -0.76
C THR A 519 22.28 -12.86 0.58
N ASP A 520 21.51 -13.94 0.72
CA ASP A 520 21.19 -14.58 2.02
C ASP A 520 20.55 -13.62 3.04
N SER A 521 19.99 -12.49 2.56
CA SER A 521 19.35 -11.49 3.40
C SER A 521 17.86 -11.46 3.14
N TRP A 522 17.08 -11.91 4.13
CA TRP A 522 15.63 -11.83 4.10
C TRP A 522 15.12 -10.39 4.15
N HIS A 523 15.80 -9.50 4.87
CA HIS A 523 15.49 -8.05 4.88
C HIS A 523 15.59 -7.48 3.46
N ALA A 524 16.67 -7.80 2.73
CA ALA A 524 16.83 -7.36 1.35
C ALA A 524 15.74 -7.96 0.43
N ALA A 525 15.33 -9.20 0.70
CA ALA A 525 14.26 -9.88 -0.05
C ALA A 525 12.88 -9.21 0.16
N LEU A 526 12.53 -8.90 1.41
CA LEU A 526 11.29 -8.17 1.73
C LEU A 526 11.32 -6.73 1.21
N ALA A 527 12.45 -6.03 1.36
CA ALA A 527 12.61 -4.69 0.80
C ALA A 527 12.44 -4.70 -0.73
N ALA A 528 13.03 -5.68 -1.42
CA ALA A 528 12.86 -5.82 -2.86
C ALA A 528 11.40 -6.15 -3.25
N ALA A 529 10.74 -7.04 -2.51
CA ALA A 529 9.32 -7.36 -2.73
C ALA A 529 8.41 -6.14 -2.49
N ALA A 530 8.66 -5.35 -1.44
CA ALA A 530 7.95 -4.11 -1.14
C ALA A 530 8.16 -3.06 -2.24
N LEU A 531 9.39 -2.85 -2.70
CA LEU A 531 9.71 -1.94 -3.79
C LEU A 531 8.96 -2.32 -5.08
N ILE A 532 8.93 -3.61 -5.42
CA ILE A 532 8.17 -4.11 -6.58
C ILE A 532 6.66 -3.98 -6.36
N GLY A 533 6.21 -4.15 -5.12
CA GLY A 533 4.83 -3.86 -4.69
C GLY A 533 4.42 -2.43 -5.01
N PHE A 534 5.31 -1.44 -4.84
CA PHE A 534 4.99 -0.05 -5.18
C PHE A 534 4.97 0.27 -6.68
N VAL A 535 5.72 -0.48 -7.51
CA VAL A 535 5.80 -0.19 -8.95
C VAL A 535 4.42 -0.25 -9.63
N GLY A 536 3.62 -1.26 -9.27
CA GLY A 536 2.28 -1.44 -9.82
C GLY A 536 1.33 -0.28 -9.54
N PRO A 537 1.06 0.06 -8.26
CA PRO A 537 0.27 1.22 -7.87
C PRO A 537 0.75 2.54 -8.45
N ILE A 538 2.07 2.82 -8.40
CA ILE A 538 2.64 4.06 -8.97
C ILE A 538 2.33 4.14 -10.46
N SER A 539 2.50 3.02 -11.18
CA SER A 539 2.22 2.97 -12.60
C SER A 539 0.74 3.08 -12.92
N ALA A 540 -0.14 2.49 -12.11
CA ALA A 540 -1.59 2.58 -12.28
C ALA A 540 -2.07 4.01 -12.06
N ILE A 541 -1.63 4.66 -10.98
CA ILE A 541 -1.91 6.07 -10.69
C ILE A 541 -1.39 6.95 -11.84
N GLY A 542 -0.15 6.73 -12.29
CA GLY A 542 0.43 7.47 -13.40
C GLY A 542 -0.38 7.32 -14.69
N SER A 543 -0.91 6.13 -14.98
CA SER A 543 -1.78 5.88 -16.12
C SER A 543 -3.10 6.64 -16.04
N ILE A 544 -3.71 6.69 -14.85
CA ILE A 544 -4.98 7.40 -14.66
C ILE A 544 -4.76 8.91 -14.78
N LEU A 545 -3.73 9.45 -14.12
CA LEU A 545 -3.40 10.88 -14.16
C LEU A 545 -2.99 11.35 -15.57
N ALA A 546 -2.30 10.51 -16.34
CA ALA A 546 -1.91 10.82 -17.71
C ALA A 546 -3.00 10.54 -18.75
N GLY A 547 -4.14 9.96 -18.36
CA GLY A 547 -5.24 9.63 -19.28
C GLY A 547 -4.83 8.64 -20.39
N ILE A 548 -3.95 7.69 -20.07
CA ILE A 548 -3.48 6.67 -21.03
C ILE A 548 -4.64 5.74 -21.41
N ASP A 549 -4.78 5.44 -22.69
CA ASP A 549 -5.76 4.49 -23.22
C ASP A 549 -5.16 3.07 -23.35
N TYR A 550 -5.96 2.10 -23.78
CA TYR A 550 -5.47 0.73 -24.00
C TYR A 550 -4.50 0.60 -25.19
N SER A 551 -4.34 1.67 -26.00
CA SER A 551 -3.59 1.63 -27.25
C SER A 551 -2.11 1.36 -26.98
N GLY A 552 -1.59 0.27 -27.56
CA GLY A 552 -0.16 -0.08 -27.44
C GLY A 552 0.24 -0.75 -26.12
N LEU A 553 -0.66 -0.86 -25.15
CA LEU A 553 -0.33 -1.40 -23.83
C LEU A 553 0.03 -2.90 -23.86
N ASP A 554 -0.64 -3.66 -24.73
CA ASP A 554 -0.26 -5.03 -25.05
C ASP A 554 1.17 -5.13 -25.62
N HIS A 555 1.62 -4.12 -26.38
CA HIS A 555 2.97 -4.10 -26.93
C HIS A 555 4.00 -3.86 -25.82
N VAL A 556 3.72 -2.91 -24.92
CA VAL A 556 4.55 -2.66 -23.72
C VAL A 556 4.64 -3.91 -22.85
N MET A 557 3.52 -4.61 -22.65
CA MET A 557 3.46 -5.86 -21.91
C MET A 557 4.36 -6.94 -22.53
N VAL A 558 4.25 -7.17 -23.84
CA VAL A 558 5.04 -8.20 -24.53
C VAL A 558 6.53 -7.86 -24.48
N VAL A 559 6.91 -6.59 -24.65
CA VAL A 559 8.30 -6.15 -24.48
C VAL A 559 8.79 -6.41 -23.05
N ALA A 560 7.96 -6.15 -22.03
CA ALA A 560 8.31 -6.42 -20.65
C ALA A 560 8.49 -7.92 -20.36
N CYS A 561 7.61 -8.77 -20.88
CA CYS A 561 7.74 -10.22 -20.81
C CYS A 561 9.04 -10.71 -21.47
N GLY A 562 9.42 -10.12 -22.61
CA GLY A 562 10.67 -10.44 -23.32
C GLY A 562 11.93 -10.22 -22.47
N GLY A 563 11.90 -9.24 -21.56
CA GLY A 563 13.03 -8.94 -20.66
C GLY A 563 13.22 -9.93 -19.50
N LEU A 564 12.17 -10.67 -19.12
CA LEU A 564 12.24 -11.64 -18.02
C LEU A 564 13.10 -12.86 -18.38
N LEU A 565 12.92 -13.40 -19.59
CA LEU A 565 13.60 -14.62 -20.02
C LEU A 565 15.14 -14.55 -19.97
N PRO A 566 15.83 -13.56 -20.58
CA PRO A 566 17.29 -13.50 -20.51
C PRO A 566 17.80 -13.22 -19.09
N SER A 567 17.07 -12.41 -18.32
CA SER A 567 17.41 -12.09 -16.93
C SER A 567 17.43 -13.33 -16.05
N PHE A 568 16.35 -14.11 -16.09
CA PHE A 568 16.22 -15.32 -15.27
C PHE A 568 16.92 -16.55 -15.88
N TRP A 569 17.20 -16.55 -17.18
CA TRP A 569 18.06 -17.57 -17.81
C TRP A 569 19.46 -17.59 -17.19
N GLN A 570 20.03 -16.41 -16.90
CA GLN A 570 21.31 -16.32 -16.20
C GLN A 570 21.22 -16.83 -14.75
N VAL A 571 20.10 -16.54 -14.06
CA VAL A 571 19.83 -16.98 -12.69
C VAL A 571 19.72 -18.52 -12.62
N ILE A 572 18.93 -19.15 -13.49
CA ILE A 572 18.77 -20.61 -13.50
C ILE A 572 20.06 -21.33 -13.90
N LYS A 573 20.79 -20.81 -14.90
CA LYS A 573 22.07 -21.38 -15.33
C LYS A 573 23.06 -21.44 -14.17
N ARG A 574 23.02 -20.44 -13.28
CA ARG A 574 23.80 -20.44 -12.05
C ARG A 574 23.26 -21.42 -11.01
N ALA A 575 21.96 -21.42 -10.75
CA ALA A 575 21.34 -22.33 -9.78
C ALA A 575 21.67 -23.80 -10.10
N VAL A 576 21.57 -24.16 -11.37
CA VAL A 576 21.89 -25.50 -11.89
C VAL A 576 23.40 -25.82 -11.79
N ARG A 577 24.27 -24.82 -11.98
CA ARG A 577 25.72 -24.98 -11.81
C ARG A 577 26.12 -25.21 -10.36
N LEU A 578 25.44 -24.55 -9.42
CA LEU A 578 25.68 -24.72 -7.97
C LEU A 578 25.18 -26.09 -7.52
N GLU A 579 23.91 -26.39 -7.78
CA GLU A 579 23.32 -27.69 -7.51
C GLU A 579 22.23 -28.03 -8.53
N ARG A 580 22.54 -28.93 -9.47
CA ARG A 580 21.64 -29.28 -10.57
C ARG A 580 20.27 -29.77 -10.10
N ARG A 581 20.23 -30.66 -9.09
CA ARG A 581 18.98 -31.25 -8.59
C ARG A 581 18.10 -30.19 -7.94
N LYS A 582 18.64 -29.41 -6.98
CA LYS A 582 17.86 -28.41 -6.25
C LYS A 582 17.46 -27.23 -7.13
N GLY A 583 18.34 -26.78 -8.03
CA GLY A 583 17.98 -25.75 -9.02
C GLY A 583 16.82 -26.18 -9.91
N SER A 584 16.84 -27.42 -10.41
CA SER A 584 15.76 -27.96 -11.26
C SER A 584 14.46 -28.17 -10.49
N VAL A 585 14.53 -28.70 -9.26
CA VAL A 585 13.35 -28.87 -8.39
C VAL A 585 12.74 -27.52 -8.04
N GLY A 586 13.57 -26.52 -7.73
CA GLY A 586 13.11 -25.16 -7.46
C GLY A 586 12.39 -24.57 -8.66
N MET A 587 12.93 -24.75 -9.87
CA MET A 587 12.28 -24.29 -11.11
C MET A 587 10.89 -24.91 -11.30
N VAL A 588 10.74 -26.22 -11.05
CA VAL A 588 9.44 -26.89 -11.12
C VAL A 588 8.48 -26.37 -10.05
N LEU A 589 8.94 -26.17 -8.82
CA LEU A 589 8.14 -25.62 -7.73
C LEU A 589 7.66 -24.19 -8.04
N GLY A 590 8.55 -23.35 -8.57
CA GLY A 590 8.22 -21.99 -8.99
C GLY A 590 7.21 -21.96 -10.13
N LEU A 591 7.38 -22.82 -11.13
CA LEU A 591 6.43 -23.00 -12.23
C LEU A 591 5.04 -23.37 -11.70
N ALA A 592 4.97 -24.40 -10.83
CA ALA A 592 3.73 -24.87 -10.24
C ALA A 592 3.05 -23.78 -9.41
N CYS A 593 3.80 -23.08 -8.56
CA CYS A 593 3.29 -21.98 -7.73
C CYS A 593 2.67 -20.87 -8.60
N ALA A 594 3.39 -20.40 -9.63
CA ALA A 594 2.89 -19.35 -10.51
C ALA A 594 1.65 -19.79 -11.30
N VAL A 595 1.65 -21.01 -11.85
CA VAL A 595 0.49 -21.55 -12.58
C VAL A 595 -0.73 -21.65 -11.65
N VAL A 596 -0.56 -22.15 -10.41
CA VAL A 596 -1.65 -22.25 -9.44
C VAL A 596 -2.20 -20.85 -9.11
N CYS A 597 -1.35 -19.88 -8.78
CA CYS A 597 -1.77 -18.51 -8.47
C CYS A 597 -2.54 -17.88 -9.64
N LEU A 598 -2.01 -17.94 -10.86
CA LEU A 598 -2.65 -17.35 -12.04
C LEU A 598 -3.96 -18.07 -12.43
N THR A 599 -4.00 -19.39 -12.25
CA THR A 599 -5.22 -20.17 -12.47
C THR A 599 -6.28 -19.81 -11.43
N PHE A 600 -5.91 -19.66 -10.16
CA PHE A 600 -6.81 -19.19 -9.11
C PHE A 600 -7.31 -17.78 -9.38
N THR A 601 -6.43 -16.85 -9.77
CA THR A 601 -6.84 -15.51 -10.21
C THR A 601 -7.89 -15.58 -11.30
N ARG A 602 -7.69 -16.43 -12.32
CA ARG A 602 -8.65 -16.62 -13.41
C ARG A 602 -9.97 -17.20 -12.91
N LEU A 603 -9.94 -18.23 -12.06
CA LEU A 603 -11.14 -18.86 -11.50
C LEU A 603 -11.96 -17.88 -10.65
N VAL A 604 -11.28 -17.10 -9.79
CA VAL A 604 -11.93 -16.08 -8.97
C VAL A 604 -12.49 -14.99 -9.86
N CYS A 605 -11.77 -14.52 -10.88
CA CYS A 605 -12.34 -13.53 -11.82
C CYS A 605 -13.58 -14.09 -12.51
N LEU A 606 -13.56 -15.32 -13.04
CA LEU A 606 -14.73 -15.89 -13.74
C LEU A 606 -16.00 -15.95 -12.87
N HIS A 607 -15.86 -15.99 -11.54
CA HIS A 607 -16.98 -15.97 -10.60
C HIS A 607 -17.33 -14.57 -10.09
N THR A 608 -16.64 -13.52 -10.54
CA THR A 608 -16.99 -12.14 -10.22
C THR A 608 -17.74 -11.47 -11.39
N PRO A 609 -18.71 -10.59 -11.09
CA PRO A 609 -19.41 -9.84 -12.12
C PRO A 609 -18.47 -8.94 -12.96
N TYR A 610 -17.29 -8.60 -12.41
CA TYR A 610 -16.25 -7.87 -13.14
C TYR A 610 -15.86 -8.55 -14.46
N CYS A 611 -15.73 -9.88 -14.46
CA CYS A 611 -15.28 -10.61 -15.63
C CYS A 611 -16.26 -10.47 -16.83
N ASN A 612 -17.54 -10.23 -16.55
CA ASN A 612 -18.58 -10.00 -17.56
C ASN A 612 -18.67 -8.54 -18.00
N SER A 613 -18.31 -7.59 -17.13
CA SER A 613 -18.46 -6.15 -17.38
C SER A 613 -17.26 -5.50 -18.05
N ALA A 614 -16.05 -6.07 -17.91
CA ALA A 614 -14.83 -5.56 -18.54
C ALA A 614 -14.09 -6.68 -19.31
N PRO A 615 -14.66 -7.21 -20.41
CA PRO A 615 -14.09 -8.35 -21.14
C PRO A 615 -12.67 -8.07 -21.65
N GLU A 616 -12.30 -6.82 -21.87
CA GLU A 616 -10.96 -6.41 -22.33
C GLU A 616 -9.88 -6.51 -21.25
N ALA A 617 -10.22 -6.27 -19.98
CA ALA A 617 -9.30 -6.45 -18.85
C ALA A 617 -9.14 -7.93 -18.43
N VAL A 618 -10.13 -8.74 -18.80
CA VAL A 618 -10.23 -10.17 -18.49
C VAL A 618 -9.52 -11.03 -19.55
N ARG A 619 -9.69 -10.67 -20.83
CA ARG A 619 -9.03 -11.30 -21.98
C ARG A 619 -7.61 -10.82 -22.17
#